data_AF-A0A832H5E0-F1
#
_entry.id   AF-A0A832H5E0-F1
#
_cell.length_a   1.000
_cell.length_b   1.000
_cell.length_c   1.000
_cell.angle_alpha   90.00
_cell.angle_beta   90.00
_cell.angle_gamma   90.00
#
_symmetry.space_group_name_H-M   'P 1'
#
loop_
_entity.id
_entity.type
_entity.pdbx_description
1 polymer ?
#
loop_
_entity_poly.entity_id
_entity_poly.type
_entity_poly.pdbx_seq_one_letter_code
_entity_poly.pdbx_strand_id
1 'polypeptide(L)'
;MADEQKKETRAPVVVVLGHIDHGKTSLLDYIKKTKVAEKEAGGITQHIGAYEAEFRQKKITFIDTPGHEAFSKMRQRGAEVADIAILVIDASEGVKEQTKEAINTIKAAAIPFIIALNKVDKPQAQPEYVMAELEKYGVKTEQRGGKTPALKISAKTGQGVDELLELILLLAEIENLQADTSIPAEGLVIESSLDSRKGPVATLLLKNGVLKEGDFVRAGLVAGKIRKMTDFLGKEMKQVLPSQPVQVLGFKQVPLVGEKFEVLSEPIVGEEEKKTVMAEARIREKAENKAGEIFPRRREGREEEKKSILRIILKTDCLGSLEAVKAVLEALPQKEVVLEIVRAEVGEINISDIQLAESVGARIIGFRTKIDKAAQPLSQQKKIIPKTFEVIYELIEEVRKLMEKIKVPEKQRVDLGKIKIVAIFKNDKKGQIIGGRVVEGEIARDVLAEVFRDEELVGKGRIKSIEQEKKAVSKATKGQEVGMLFVGEVNVQENDFLVIYKETFVGKEEKKEDDKERKTS
;
A
#
# COMPACT_ATOMS: atom_id res chain seq x y z
N MET A 1 0.33 -9.67 55.41
CA MET A 1 -0.94 -10.00 54.73
C MET A 1 -0.89 -9.22 53.43
N ALA A 2 -0.68 -9.92 52.32
CA ALA A 2 -0.49 -9.30 51.01
C ALA A 2 -1.84 -8.71 50.54
N ASP A 3 -1.81 -7.49 50.01
CA ASP A 3 -2.96 -6.84 49.37
C ASP A 3 -3.64 -7.81 48.38
N GLU A 4 -4.91 -8.14 48.64
CA GLU A 4 -5.75 -8.81 47.66
C GLU A 4 -5.90 -7.87 46.45
N GLN A 5 -5.22 -8.22 45.35
CA GLN A 5 -5.39 -7.56 44.05
C GLN A 5 -6.89 -7.49 43.71
N LYS A 6 -7.44 -6.28 43.66
CA LYS A 6 -8.87 -6.05 43.42
C LYS A 6 -9.16 -6.18 41.92
N LYS A 7 -9.12 -7.42 41.44
CA LYS A 7 -9.46 -7.78 40.06
C LYS A 7 -10.98 -7.73 39.90
N GLU A 8 -11.44 -6.83 39.04
CA GLU A 8 -12.86 -6.65 38.73
C GLU A 8 -13.15 -7.21 37.33
N THR A 9 -14.36 -7.74 37.13
CA THR A 9 -14.81 -8.19 35.82
C THR A 9 -14.84 -7.02 34.84
N ARG A 10 -14.26 -7.20 33.65
CA ARG A 10 -14.24 -6.17 32.60
C ARG A 10 -15.06 -6.57 31.38
N ALA A 11 -15.45 -5.56 30.59
CA ALA A 11 -16.12 -5.77 29.31
C ALA A 11 -15.20 -6.53 28.33
N PRO A 12 -15.74 -7.44 27.48
CA PRO A 12 -14.94 -8.07 26.44
C PRO A 12 -14.56 -7.07 25.34
N VAL A 13 -13.32 -7.17 24.88
CA VAL A 13 -12.86 -6.54 23.64
C VAL A 13 -13.00 -7.54 22.50
N VAL A 14 -13.74 -7.17 21.46
CA VAL A 14 -14.13 -8.06 20.36
C VAL A 14 -13.61 -7.52 19.04
N VAL A 15 -12.74 -8.27 18.36
CA VAL A 15 -12.29 -7.90 17.00
C VAL A 15 -13.20 -8.52 15.96
N VAL A 16 -13.53 -7.76 14.91
CA VAL A 16 -14.33 -8.26 13.79
C VAL A 16 -13.46 -8.40 12.54
N LEU A 17 -13.39 -9.62 12.04
CA LEU A 17 -12.52 -10.06 10.95
C LEU A 17 -13.34 -10.73 9.84
N GLY A 18 -12.78 -10.81 8.63
CA GLY A 18 -13.46 -11.37 7.45
C GLY A 18 -13.10 -10.67 6.14
N HIS A 19 -13.57 -11.22 5.02
CA HIS A 19 -13.33 -10.69 3.68
C HIS A 19 -13.99 -9.31 3.46
N ILE A 20 -13.47 -8.54 2.50
CA ILE A 20 -14.14 -7.32 2.02
C ILE A 20 -15.60 -7.65 1.63
N ASP A 21 -16.52 -6.72 1.87
CA ASP A 21 -17.95 -6.85 1.54
C ASP A 21 -18.73 -8.00 2.19
N HIS A 22 -18.14 -8.78 3.10
CA HIS A 22 -18.88 -9.79 3.87
C HIS A 22 -19.77 -9.19 4.97
N GLY A 23 -19.81 -7.86 5.07
CA GLY A 23 -20.72 -7.12 5.96
C GLY A 23 -20.22 -6.93 7.38
N LYS A 24 -18.89 -6.89 7.59
CA LYS A 24 -18.26 -6.53 8.88
C LYS A 24 -18.74 -5.16 9.36
N THR A 25 -18.50 -4.11 8.57
CA THR A 25 -18.89 -2.74 8.89
C THR A 25 -20.41 -2.61 9.05
N SER A 26 -21.19 -3.33 8.23
CA SER A 26 -22.65 -3.37 8.36
C SER A 26 -23.11 -3.98 9.67
N LEU A 27 -22.47 -5.06 10.14
CA LEU A 27 -22.76 -5.69 11.44
C LEU A 27 -22.48 -4.70 12.57
N LEU A 28 -21.32 -4.07 12.52
CA LEU A 28 -20.91 -3.07 13.51
C LEU A 28 -21.86 -1.87 13.51
N ASP A 29 -22.29 -1.41 12.35
CA ASP A 29 -23.26 -0.34 12.21
C ASP A 29 -24.62 -0.66 12.79
N TYR A 30 -25.12 -1.88 12.54
CA TYR A 30 -26.35 -2.35 13.14
C TYR A 30 -26.24 -2.32 14.67
N ILE A 31 -25.15 -2.85 15.23
CA ILE A 31 -24.89 -2.88 16.68
C ILE A 31 -24.79 -1.45 17.25
N LYS A 32 -24.08 -0.54 16.58
CA LYS A 32 -23.94 0.87 16.97
C LYS A 32 -25.24 1.68 16.81
N LYS A 33 -26.23 1.16 16.08
CA LYS A 33 -27.38 1.93 15.56
C LYS A 33 -26.93 3.16 14.76
N THR A 34 -25.82 3.03 14.03
CA THR A 34 -25.24 4.07 13.17
C THR A 34 -25.26 3.66 11.71
N LYS A 35 -25.07 4.62 10.79
CA LYS A 35 -24.92 4.37 9.35
C LYS A 35 -23.56 4.90 8.87
N VAL A 36 -22.48 4.20 9.21
CA VAL A 36 -21.10 4.58 8.85
C VAL A 36 -20.69 3.94 7.52
N ALA A 37 -21.04 2.68 7.27
CA ALA A 37 -20.77 1.93 6.04
C ALA A 37 -21.29 2.63 4.77
N GLU A 38 -22.44 3.30 4.86
CA GLU A 38 -23.00 4.10 3.75
C GLU A 38 -22.20 5.40 3.48
N LYS A 39 -21.39 5.86 4.45
CA LYS A 39 -20.64 7.12 4.39
C LYS A 39 -19.15 6.92 4.11
N GLU A 40 -18.62 5.71 4.26
CA GLU A 40 -17.21 5.42 3.94
C GLU A 40 -16.99 5.40 2.43
N ALA A 41 -15.97 6.13 1.98
CA ALA A 41 -15.60 6.15 0.57
C ALA A 41 -15.18 4.75 0.10
N GLY A 42 -15.70 4.32 -1.04
CA GLY A 42 -15.46 2.98 -1.58
C GLY A 42 -16.20 1.85 -0.86
N GLY A 43 -17.08 2.15 0.11
CA GLY A 43 -17.89 1.13 0.80
C GLY A 43 -17.11 0.22 1.76
N ILE A 44 -15.85 0.56 2.08
CA ILE A 44 -14.96 -0.26 2.90
C ILE A 44 -14.31 0.52 4.04
N THR A 45 -14.12 -0.16 5.16
CA THR A 45 -13.36 0.35 6.30
C THR A 45 -11.86 0.29 6.00
N GLN A 46 -11.17 1.42 6.15
CA GLN A 46 -9.76 1.61 5.78
C GLN A 46 -8.86 2.07 6.94
N HIS A 47 -9.42 2.22 8.16
CA HIS A 47 -8.68 2.49 9.40
C HIS A 47 -9.18 1.56 10.50
N ILE A 48 -8.36 1.32 11.52
CA ILE A 48 -8.81 0.59 12.71
C ILE A 48 -9.61 1.53 13.61
N GLY A 49 -10.82 1.11 13.99
CA GLY A 49 -11.70 1.85 14.89
C GLY A 49 -11.97 1.03 16.15
N ALA A 50 -12.17 1.71 17.28
CA ALA A 50 -12.65 1.06 18.50
C ALA A 50 -13.83 1.81 19.08
N TYR A 51 -14.89 1.10 19.44
CA TYR A 51 -16.12 1.71 19.96
C TYR A 51 -16.81 0.78 20.98
N GLU A 52 -17.71 1.33 21.79
CA GLU A 52 -18.43 0.60 22.83
C GLU A 52 -19.90 0.48 22.45
N ALA A 53 -20.48 -0.71 22.67
CA ALA A 53 -21.91 -0.97 22.57
C ALA A 53 -22.44 -1.53 23.89
N GLU A 54 -23.69 -1.21 24.21
CA GLU A 54 -24.35 -1.71 25.41
C GLU A 54 -25.45 -2.70 25.03
N PHE A 55 -25.43 -3.88 25.65
CA PHE A 55 -26.43 -4.92 25.47
C PHE A 55 -26.77 -5.54 26.83
N ARG A 56 -28.05 -5.55 27.20
CA ARG A 56 -28.54 -6.03 28.51
C ARG A 56 -27.76 -5.46 29.71
N GLN A 57 -27.49 -4.15 29.70
CA GLN A 57 -26.72 -3.42 30.73
C GLN A 57 -25.25 -3.85 30.86
N LYS A 58 -24.75 -4.70 29.95
CA LYS A 58 -23.34 -5.05 29.84
C LYS A 58 -22.73 -4.34 28.64
N LYS A 59 -21.48 -3.88 28.80
CA LYS A 59 -20.72 -3.21 27.75
C LYS A 59 -19.90 -4.23 26.96
N ILE A 60 -19.75 -3.98 25.67
CA ILE A 60 -18.90 -4.75 24.75
C ILE A 60 -18.11 -3.73 23.93
N THR A 61 -16.80 -3.86 23.90
CA THR A 61 -15.94 -3.02 23.07
C THR A 61 -15.65 -3.76 21.77
N PHE A 62 -15.87 -3.11 20.63
CA PHE A 62 -15.59 -3.67 19.32
C PHE A 62 -14.39 -2.98 18.68
N ILE A 63 -13.50 -3.77 18.10
CA ILE A 63 -12.42 -3.32 17.22
C ILE A 63 -12.83 -3.62 15.78
N ASP A 64 -13.05 -2.55 15.01
CA ASP A 64 -13.30 -2.61 13.57
C ASP A 64 -11.98 -2.62 12.82
N THR A 65 -11.74 -3.66 12.01
CA THR A 65 -10.49 -3.78 11.23
C THR A 65 -10.78 -3.84 9.73
N PRO A 66 -9.94 -3.18 8.90
CA PRO A 66 -10.07 -3.27 7.45
C PRO A 66 -9.93 -4.70 6.90
N GLY A 67 -10.81 -5.05 5.97
CA GLY A 67 -10.82 -6.37 5.32
C GLY A 67 -9.78 -6.56 4.21
N HIS A 68 -9.20 -5.47 3.69
CA HIS A 68 -8.31 -5.54 2.53
C HIS A 68 -6.91 -6.01 2.91
N GLU A 69 -6.32 -6.86 2.07
CA GLU A 69 -4.93 -7.37 2.17
C GLU A 69 -3.89 -6.31 2.58
N ALA A 70 -3.97 -5.08 2.05
CA ALA A 70 -3.08 -3.96 2.38
C ALA A 70 -2.97 -3.66 3.88
N PHE A 71 -4.00 -4.03 4.66
CA PHE A 71 -4.12 -3.76 6.08
C PHE A 71 -3.93 -5.01 6.96
N SER A 72 -3.21 -6.02 6.47
CA SER A 72 -2.92 -7.26 7.22
C SER A 72 -2.30 -7.01 8.60
N LYS A 73 -1.35 -6.07 8.70
CA LYS A 73 -0.74 -5.66 9.98
C LYS A 73 -1.77 -5.08 10.96
N MET A 74 -2.75 -4.33 10.49
CA MET A 74 -3.83 -3.81 11.35
C MET A 74 -4.70 -4.94 11.89
N ARG A 75 -5.02 -5.95 11.07
CA ARG A 75 -5.78 -7.13 11.52
C ARG A 75 -5.04 -7.90 12.61
N GLN A 76 -3.73 -8.11 12.44
CA GLN A 76 -2.92 -8.78 13.44
C GLN A 76 -2.93 -8.02 14.78
N ARG A 77 -2.71 -6.70 14.76
CA ARG A 77 -2.75 -5.86 15.97
C ARG A 77 -4.12 -5.88 16.64
N GLY A 78 -5.20 -5.83 15.87
CA GLY A 78 -6.56 -5.93 16.39
C GLY A 78 -6.82 -7.27 17.09
N ALA A 79 -6.33 -8.37 16.52
CA ALA A 79 -6.44 -9.71 17.11
C ALA A 79 -5.58 -9.89 18.37
N GLU A 80 -4.39 -9.27 18.43
CA GLU A 80 -3.50 -9.34 19.60
C GLU A 80 -4.08 -8.68 20.86
N VAL A 81 -5.00 -7.72 20.71
CA VAL A 81 -5.63 -7.00 21.84
C VAL A 81 -7.04 -7.48 22.16
N ALA A 82 -7.68 -8.17 21.23
CA ALA A 82 -9.02 -8.68 21.47
C ALA A 82 -9.02 -9.89 22.40
N ASP A 83 -10.08 -9.98 23.19
CA ASP A 83 -10.39 -11.15 24.01
C ASP A 83 -11.13 -12.21 23.20
N ILE A 84 -11.96 -11.77 22.25
CA ILE A 84 -12.81 -12.63 21.41
C ILE A 84 -12.73 -12.12 19.96
N ALA A 85 -12.73 -13.03 18.98
CA ALA A 85 -12.90 -12.67 17.57
C ALA A 85 -14.27 -13.06 17.01
N ILE A 86 -14.77 -12.26 16.07
CA ILE A 86 -15.90 -12.62 15.20
C ILE A 86 -15.36 -12.76 13.78
N LEU A 87 -15.52 -13.94 13.20
CA LEU A 87 -15.23 -14.19 11.80
C LEU A 87 -16.52 -14.07 10.99
N VAL A 88 -16.70 -12.94 10.31
CA VAL A 88 -17.86 -12.68 9.46
C VAL A 88 -17.61 -13.25 8.06
N ILE A 89 -18.53 -14.09 7.60
CA ILE A 89 -18.46 -14.73 6.28
C ILE A 89 -19.81 -14.57 5.58
N ASP A 90 -19.81 -14.09 4.34
CA ASP A 90 -21.03 -14.07 3.52
C ASP A 90 -21.48 -15.51 3.22
N ALA A 91 -22.67 -15.87 3.70
CA ALA A 91 -23.25 -17.19 3.52
C ALA A 91 -23.53 -17.54 2.04
N SER A 92 -23.53 -16.55 1.14
CA SER A 92 -23.70 -16.75 -0.31
C SER A 92 -22.37 -16.94 -1.05
N GLU A 93 -21.24 -16.44 -0.52
CA GLU A 93 -19.95 -16.44 -1.23
C GLU A 93 -18.93 -17.47 -0.71
N GLY A 94 -19.09 -17.91 0.54
CA GLY A 94 -18.20 -18.87 1.19
C GLY A 94 -16.84 -18.30 1.59
N VAL A 95 -15.86 -19.18 1.76
CA VAL A 95 -14.52 -18.84 2.27
C VAL A 95 -13.66 -18.22 1.16
N LYS A 96 -13.15 -17.01 1.39
CA LYS A 96 -12.21 -16.31 0.49
C LYS A 96 -10.78 -16.31 1.05
N GLU A 97 -9.82 -15.83 0.27
CA GLU A 97 -8.39 -15.79 0.68
C GLU A 97 -8.18 -14.98 1.97
N GLN A 98 -8.80 -13.80 2.06
CA GLN A 98 -8.76 -12.96 3.27
C GLN A 98 -9.44 -13.63 4.48
N THR A 99 -10.43 -14.51 4.25
CA THR A 99 -11.02 -15.33 5.32
C THR A 99 -9.99 -16.33 5.86
N LYS A 100 -9.16 -16.93 5.00
CA LYS A 100 -8.07 -17.84 5.42
C LYS A 100 -7.02 -17.09 6.24
N GLU A 101 -6.62 -15.90 5.79
CA GLU A 101 -5.71 -15.04 6.56
C GLU A 101 -6.28 -14.68 7.93
N ALA A 102 -7.56 -14.33 8.00
CA ALA A 102 -8.24 -14.04 9.25
C ALA A 102 -8.24 -15.25 10.19
N ILE A 103 -8.53 -16.45 9.68
CA ILE A 103 -8.46 -17.70 10.45
C ILE A 103 -7.04 -17.92 10.99
N ASN A 104 -6.01 -17.71 10.17
CA ASN A 104 -4.62 -17.86 10.61
C ASN A 104 -4.26 -16.83 11.68
N THR A 105 -4.73 -15.59 11.53
CA THR A 105 -4.50 -14.51 12.50
C THR A 105 -5.13 -14.84 13.86
N ILE A 106 -6.38 -15.30 13.86
CA ILE A 106 -7.10 -15.72 15.08
C ILE A 106 -6.37 -16.89 15.76
N LYS A 107 -5.98 -17.91 14.98
CA LYS A 107 -5.26 -19.08 15.49
C LYS A 107 -3.89 -18.70 16.07
N ALA A 108 -3.17 -17.80 15.42
CA ALA A 108 -1.87 -17.32 15.91
C ALA A 108 -2.00 -16.49 17.20
N ALA A 109 -3.06 -15.68 17.32
CA ALA A 109 -3.37 -14.92 18.53
C ALA A 109 -3.94 -15.80 19.68
N ALA A 110 -4.33 -17.05 19.39
CA ALA A 110 -4.91 -18.00 20.34
C ALA A 110 -6.18 -17.48 21.05
N ILE A 111 -6.98 -16.65 20.37
CA ILE A 111 -8.21 -16.08 20.91
C ILE A 111 -9.43 -16.94 20.55
N PRO A 112 -10.39 -17.13 21.48
CA PRO A 112 -11.67 -17.76 21.16
C PRO A 112 -12.43 -16.94 20.11
N PHE A 113 -13.17 -17.61 19.22
CA PHE A 113 -13.86 -16.92 18.15
C PHE A 113 -15.21 -17.55 17.78
N ILE A 114 -16.10 -16.70 17.26
CA ILE A 114 -17.43 -17.04 16.78
C ILE A 114 -17.47 -16.87 15.26
N ILE A 115 -18.10 -17.80 14.55
CA ILE A 115 -18.38 -17.65 13.12
C ILE A 115 -19.75 -16.99 12.95
N ALA A 116 -19.77 -15.84 12.30
CA ALA A 116 -20.99 -15.14 11.92
C ALA A 116 -21.26 -15.34 10.42
N LEU A 117 -22.16 -16.26 10.09
CA LEU A 117 -22.62 -16.52 8.73
C LEU A 117 -23.64 -15.45 8.33
N ASN A 118 -23.16 -14.41 7.64
CA ASN A 118 -23.91 -13.21 7.35
C ASN A 118 -24.71 -13.29 6.04
N LYS A 119 -25.64 -12.35 5.87
CA LYS A 119 -26.52 -12.20 4.69
C LYS A 119 -27.46 -13.39 4.45
N VAL A 120 -27.95 -14.00 5.52
CA VAL A 120 -28.96 -15.09 5.43
C VAL A 120 -30.33 -14.63 4.93
N ASP A 121 -30.53 -13.32 4.79
CA ASP A 121 -31.69 -12.73 4.11
C ASP A 121 -31.67 -12.93 2.59
N LYS A 122 -30.51 -13.27 2.00
CA LYS A 122 -30.41 -13.55 0.57
C LYS A 122 -30.93 -14.97 0.25
N PRO A 123 -31.72 -15.14 -0.83
CA PRO A 123 -32.19 -16.48 -1.23
C PRO A 123 -31.06 -17.47 -1.58
N GLN A 124 -29.87 -16.95 -1.88
CA GLN A 124 -28.68 -17.69 -2.33
C GLN A 124 -27.76 -18.05 -1.15
N ALA A 125 -28.13 -17.69 0.08
CA ALA A 125 -27.37 -18.04 1.26
C ALA A 125 -27.37 -19.57 1.48
N GLN A 126 -26.18 -20.14 1.63
CA GLN A 126 -25.95 -21.57 1.86
C GLN A 126 -25.07 -21.78 3.11
N PRO A 127 -25.57 -21.47 4.31
CA PRO A 127 -24.75 -21.49 5.53
C PRO A 127 -24.18 -22.89 5.83
N GLU A 128 -24.91 -23.96 5.53
CA GLU A 128 -24.45 -25.34 5.73
C GLU A 128 -23.25 -25.69 4.85
N TYR A 129 -23.21 -25.17 3.61
CA TYR A 129 -22.09 -25.34 2.70
C TYR A 129 -20.84 -24.62 3.21
N VAL A 130 -21.00 -23.38 3.68
CA VAL A 130 -19.90 -22.59 4.24
C VAL A 130 -19.30 -23.26 5.50
N MET A 131 -20.14 -23.83 6.37
CA MET A 131 -19.65 -24.60 7.53
C MET A 131 -18.83 -25.82 7.11
N ALA A 132 -19.26 -26.55 6.06
CA ALA A 132 -18.48 -27.68 5.54
C ALA A 132 -17.16 -27.23 4.89
N GLU A 133 -17.15 -26.07 4.25
CA GLU A 133 -15.94 -25.50 3.65
C GLU A 133 -14.90 -25.08 4.71
N LEU A 134 -15.35 -24.53 5.84
CA LEU A 134 -14.48 -24.14 6.96
C LEU A 134 -13.70 -25.32 7.58
N GLU A 135 -14.25 -26.53 7.53
CA GLU A 135 -13.56 -27.73 8.03
C GLU A 135 -12.24 -27.98 7.29
N LYS A 136 -12.19 -27.65 5.98
CA LYS A 136 -10.98 -27.79 5.16
C LYS A 136 -9.86 -26.87 5.63
N TYR A 137 -10.20 -25.77 6.30
CA TYR A 137 -9.26 -24.80 6.88
C TYR A 137 -9.04 -25.03 8.38
N GLY A 138 -9.42 -26.21 8.87
CA GLY A 138 -9.22 -26.62 10.26
C GLY A 138 -10.08 -25.82 11.24
N VAL A 139 -11.26 -25.39 10.83
CA VAL A 139 -12.27 -24.77 11.70
C VAL A 139 -13.50 -25.66 11.69
N LYS A 140 -13.73 -26.39 12.79
CA LYS A 140 -14.91 -27.26 12.95
C LYS A 140 -15.95 -26.57 13.82
N THR A 141 -17.16 -26.43 13.30
CA THR A 141 -18.27 -25.80 14.02
C THR A 141 -18.93 -26.74 15.01
N GLU A 142 -19.57 -26.23 16.07
CA GLU A 142 -20.29 -27.03 17.06
C GLU A 142 -21.36 -27.93 16.43
N GLN A 143 -22.11 -27.42 15.44
CA GLN A 143 -23.11 -28.20 14.72
C GLN A 143 -22.53 -29.38 13.94
N ARG A 144 -21.21 -29.40 13.74
CA ARG A 144 -20.46 -30.46 13.06
C ARG A 144 -19.50 -31.19 14.02
N GLY A 145 -19.77 -31.14 15.33
CA GLY A 145 -18.98 -31.82 16.36
C GLY A 145 -17.64 -31.15 16.69
N GLY A 146 -17.49 -29.88 16.35
CA GLY A 146 -16.33 -29.04 16.69
C GLY A 146 -16.52 -28.21 17.97
N LYS A 147 -15.65 -27.21 18.15
CA LYS A 147 -15.63 -26.33 19.33
C LYS A 147 -15.99 -24.87 19.01
N THR A 148 -16.06 -24.51 17.73
CA THR A 148 -16.28 -23.12 17.31
C THR A 148 -17.78 -22.89 17.11
N PRO A 149 -18.42 -21.99 17.88
CA PRO A 149 -19.82 -21.69 17.66
C PRO A 149 -20.01 -20.96 16.33
N ALA A 150 -21.09 -21.30 15.63
CA ALA A 150 -21.46 -20.66 14.37
C ALA A 150 -22.93 -20.22 14.40
N LEU A 151 -23.17 -18.95 14.11
CA LEU A 151 -24.50 -18.33 14.11
C LEU A 151 -24.86 -17.79 12.73
N LYS A 152 -26.13 -17.93 12.38
CA LYS A 152 -26.73 -17.39 11.16
C LYS A 152 -27.24 -15.98 11.45
N ILE A 153 -26.71 -14.98 10.75
CA ILE A 153 -27.07 -13.58 10.99
C ILE A 153 -27.40 -12.84 9.69
N SER A 154 -28.17 -11.76 9.82
CA SER A 154 -28.27 -10.72 8.80
C SER A 154 -27.97 -9.38 9.43
N ALA A 155 -26.82 -8.80 9.11
CA ALA A 155 -26.46 -7.43 9.49
C ALA A 155 -27.43 -6.38 8.91
N LYS A 156 -28.21 -6.73 7.89
CA LYS A 156 -29.18 -5.83 7.26
C LYS A 156 -30.51 -5.81 8.00
N THR A 157 -31.06 -6.98 8.33
CA THR A 157 -32.37 -7.08 9.01
C THR A 157 -32.24 -7.08 10.53
N GLY A 158 -31.06 -7.42 11.05
CA GLY A 158 -30.81 -7.62 12.48
C GLY A 158 -31.02 -9.06 12.97
N GLN A 159 -31.47 -9.95 12.09
CA GLN A 159 -31.70 -11.35 12.45
C GLN A 159 -30.43 -11.97 13.03
N GLY A 160 -30.54 -12.62 14.20
CA GLY A 160 -29.44 -13.33 14.87
C GLY A 160 -28.37 -12.44 15.50
N VAL A 161 -28.48 -11.10 15.42
CA VAL A 161 -27.47 -10.20 16.01
C VAL A 161 -27.57 -10.18 17.53
N ASP A 162 -28.77 -10.20 18.10
CA ASP A 162 -28.95 -10.28 19.56
C ASP A 162 -28.38 -11.60 20.12
N GLU A 163 -28.62 -12.72 19.44
CA GLU A 163 -28.04 -14.03 19.78
C GLU A 163 -26.50 -14.02 19.73
N LEU A 164 -25.93 -13.32 18.75
CA LEU A 164 -24.49 -13.11 18.65
C LEU A 164 -23.94 -12.31 19.84
N LEU A 165 -24.63 -11.24 20.26
CA LEU A 165 -24.24 -10.44 21.43
C LEU A 165 -24.36 -11.23 22.74
N GLU A 166 -25.39 -12.05 22.87
CA GLU A 166 -25.54 -12.97 24.01
C GLU A 166 -24.39 -13.98 24.09
N LEU A 167 -24.03 -14.58 22.95
CA LEU A 167 -22.95 -15.54 22.88
C LEU A 167 -21.58 -14.91 23.20
N ILE A 168 -21.33 -13.67 22.76
CA ILE A 168 -20.11 -12.92 23.12
C ILE A 168 -20.01 -12.76 24.64
N LEU A 169 -21.10 -12.37 25.29
CA LEU A 169 -21.12 -12.20 26.75
C LEU A 169 -20.94 -13.54 27.47
N LEU A 170 -21.53 -14.62 26.96
CA LEU A 170 -21.34 -15.95 27.51
C LEU A 170 -19.89 -16.42 27.40
N LEU A 171 -19.24 -16.23 26.25
CA LEU A 171 -17.82 -16.55 26.09
C LEU A 171 -16.95 -15.71 27.02
N ALA A 172 -17.26 -14.42 27.18
CA ALA A 172 -16.53 -13.54 28.09
C ALA A 172 -16.63 -13.99 29.57
N GLU A 173 -17.77 -14.54 29.98
CA GLU A 173 -17.96 -15.14 31.31
C GLU A 173 -17.15 -16.42 31.47
N ILE A 174 -17.11 -17.28 30.45
CA ILE A 174 -16.33 -18.53 30.45
C ILE A 174 -14.82 -18.23 30.53
N GLU A 175 -14.35 -17.21 29.80
CA GLU A 175 -12.95 -16.77 29.82
C GLU A 175 -12.58 -16.00 31.11
N ASN A 176 -13.56 -15.69 31.98
CA ASN A 176 -13.38 -14.97 33.23
C ASN A 176 -12.53 -13.70 33.07
N LEU A 177 -12.95 -12.82 32.15
CA LEU A 177 -12.21 -11.59 31.83
C LEU A 177 -12.16 -10.64 33.03
N GLN A 178 -10.95 -10.39 33.53
CA GLN A 178 -10.69 -9.51 34.66
C GLN A 178 -9.71 -8.40 34.29
N ALA A 179 -9.80 -7.27 34.98
CA ALA A 179 -8.77 -6.24 35.02
C ALA A 179 -8.49 -5.79 36.46
N ASP A 180 -7.26 -5.39 36.70
CA ASP A 180 -6.88 -4.76 37.95
C ASP A 180 -6.97 -3.24 37.80
N THR A 181 -7.88 -2.60 38.53
CA THR A 181 -8.07 -1.14 38.51
C THR A 181 -7.18 -0.39 39.49
N SER A 182 -6.42 -1.11 40.33
CA SER A 182 -5.55 -0.53 41.36
C SER A 182 -4.14 -0.20 40.86
N ILE A 183 -3.73 -0.80 39.75
CA ILE A 183 -2.41 -0.56 39.14
C ILE A 183 -2.43 0.65 38.19
N PRO A 184 -1.26 1.23 37.86
CA PRO A 184 -1.17 2.27 36.84
C PRO A 184 -1.81 1.83 35.52
N ALA A 185 -2.47 2.76 34.83
CA ALA A 185 -3.18 2.40 33.61
C ALA A 185 -2.20 1.94 32.52
N GLU A 186 -2.50 0.81 31.90
CA GLU A 186 -1.73 0.27 30.78
C GLU A 186 -2.66 -0.24 29.69
N GLY A 187 -2.14 -0.33 28.46
CA GLY A 187 -2.91 -0.80 27.31
C GLY A 187 -2.13 -0.71 26.01
N LEU A 188 -2.84 -0.59 24.90
CA LEU A 188 -2.24 -0.51 23.56
C LEU A 188 -2.65 0.77 22.81
N VAL A 189 -1.73 1.30 22.00
CA VAL A 189 -2.03 2.28 20.95
C VAL A 189 -2.68 1.56 19.76
N ILE A 190 -3.97 1.86 19.51
CA ILE A 190 -4.76 1.28 18.43
C ILE A 190 -4.56 2.03 17.12
N GLU A 191 -4.55 3.36 17.17
CA GLU A 191 -4.32 4.19 15.99
C GLU A 191 -3.67 5.51 16.41
N SER A 192 -2.96 6.16 15.50
CA SER A 192 -2.33 7.45 15.79
C SER A 192 -2.36 8.37 14.57
N SER A 193 -2.57 9.66 14.82
CA SER A 193 -2.68 10.67 13.77
C SER A 193 -2.07 12.01 14.19
N LEU A 194 -1.86 12.89 13.22
CA LEU A 194 -1.39 14.25 13.44
C LEU A 194 -2.49 15.23 13.00
N ASP A 195 -3.13 15.87 13.98
CA ASP A 195 -4.11 16.93 13.72
C ASP A 195 -3.37 18.27 13.60
N SER A 196 -3.63 19.03 12.54
CA SER A 196 -2.93 20.29 12.25
C SER A 196 -3.16 21.38 13.29
N ARG A 197 -4.21 21.29 14.10
CA ARG A 197 -4.55 22.26 15.15
C ARG A 197 -4.26 21.74 16.55
N LYS A 198 -4.52 20.45 16.79
CA LYS A 198 -4.42 19.83 18.12
C LYS A 198 -3.07 19.18 18.37
N GLY A 199 -2.28 18.93 17.33
CA GLY A 199 -1.03 18.20 17.40
C GLY A 199 -1.23 16.67 17.38
N PRO A 200 -0.27 15.90 17.93
CA PRO A 200 -0.35 14.45 17.95
C PRO A 200 -1.56 13.92 18.72
N VAL A 201 -2.28 12.99 18.09
CA VAL A 201 -3.47 12.34 18.61
C VAL A 201 -3.25 10.83 18.57
N ALA A 202 -3.68 10.13 19.62
CA ALA A 202 -3.64 8.67 19.65
C ALA A 202 -4.94 8.11 20.18
N THR A 203 -5.40 7.01 19.60
CA THR A 203 -6.49 6.20 20.13
C THR A 203 -5.87 5.06 20.95
N LEU A 204 -6.15 5.04 22.24
CA LEU A 204 -5.67 4.04 23.19
C LEU A 204 -6.80 3.09 23.55
N LEU A 205 -6.46 1.83 23.81
CA LEU A 205 -7.36 0.84 24.41
C LEU A 205 -6.76 0.35 25.71
N LEU A 206 -7.44 0.63 26.82
CA LEU A 206 -6.98 0.29 28.16
C LEU A 206 -7.17 -1.20 28.44
N LYS A 207 -6.17 -1.82 29.05
CA LYS A 207 -6.21 -3.21 29.53
C LYS A 207 -6.35 -3.29 31.04
N ASN A 208 -5.58 -2.49 31.78
CA ASN A 208 -5.63 -2.42 33.24
C ASN A 208 -5.53 -0.97 33.71
N GLY A 209 -5.81 -0.78 35.00
CA GLY A 209 -5.78 0.49 35.69
C GLY A 209 -6.85 1.46 35.22
N VAL A 210 -6.69 2.71 35.63
CA VAL A 210 -7.64 3.78 35.35
C VAL A 210 -6.86 4.97 34.80
N LEU A 211 -7.16 5.37 33.57
CA LEU A 211 -6.53 6.53 32.95
C LEU A 211 -7.34 7.79 33.24
N LYS A 212 -6.67 8.88 33.64
CA LYS A 212 -7.28 10.16 33.97
C LYS A 212 -6.67 11.29 33.17
N GLU A 213 -7.45 12.35 33.01
CA GLU A 213 -6.93 13.59 32.43
C GLU A 213 -5.84 14.17 33.33
N GLY A 214 -4.71 14.59 32.75
CA GLY A 214 -3.55 15.05 33.48
C GLY A 214 -2.51 13.98 33.78
N ASP A 215 -2.81 12.70 33.56
CA ASP A 215 -1.83 11.61 33.70
C ASP A 215 -0.68 11.77 32.70
N PHE A 216 0.51 11.33 33.12
CA PHE A 216 1.68 11.28 32.26
C PHE A 216 1.81 9.88 31.66
N VAL A 217 1.67 9.77 30.34
CA VAL A 217 1.66 8.49 29.62
C VAL A 217 2.91 8.34 28.79
N ARG A 218 3.50 7.14 28.84
CA ARG A 218 4.56 6.66 27.95
C ARG A 218 3.97 5.61 27.01
N ALA A 219 4.22 5.74 25.71
CA ALA A 219 3.96 4.74 24.69
C ALA A 219 5.26 4.53 23.91
N GLY A 220 5.90 3.37 24.10
CA GLY A 220 7.25 3.11 23.60
C GLY A 220 8.25 4.20 24.00
N LEU A 221 8.80 4.90 23.00
CA LEU A 221 9.78 5.98 23.19
C LEU A 221 9.14 7.38 23.32
N VAL A 222 7.83 7.49 23.14
CA VAL A 222 7.11 8.76 23.17
C VAL A 222 6.41 8.91 24.52
N ALA A 223 6.48 10.11 25.10
CA ALA A 223 5.76 10.41 26.32
C ALA A 223 5.12 11.80 26.29
N GLY A 224 4.05 11.96 27.06
CA GLY A 224 3.33 13.22 27.16
C GLY A 224 2.35 13.25 28.33
N LYS A 225 1.99 14.47 28.72
CA LYS A 225 0.93 14.70 29.71
C LYS A 225 -0.39 14.78 28.97
N ILE A 226 -1.36 13.94 29.34
CA ILE A 226 -2.71 13.98 28.77
C ILE A 226 -3.36 15.32 29.09
N ARG A 227 -3.74 16.05 28.05
CA ARG A 227 -4.42 17.35 28.13
C ARG A 227 -5.92 17.23 27.95
N LYS A 228 -6.36 16.21 27.21
CA LYS A 228 -7.76 15.99 26.88
C LYS A 228 -7.96 14.54 26.46
N MET A 229 -9.11 13.99 26.85
CA MET A 229 -9.56 12.67 26.46
C MET A 229 -10.98 12.75 25.91
N THR A 230 -11.25 12.03 24.81
CA THR A 230 -12.58 11.93 24.23
C THR A 230 -12.92 10.49 23.90
N ASP A 231 -14.20 10.13 24.04
CA ASP A 231 -14.71 8.83 23.60
C ASP A 231 -14.82 8.74 22.06
N PHE A 232 -15.28 7.59 21.57
CA PHE A 232 -15.49 7.33 20.15
C PHE A 232 -16.61 8.18 19.52
N LEU A 233 -17.45 8.85 20.32
CA LEU A 233 -18.47 9.82 19.88
C LEU A 233 -17.96 11.27 19.95
N GLY A 234 -16.72 11.49 20.38
CA GLY A 234 -16.12 12.81 20.55
C GLY A 234 -16.56 13.53 21.84
N LYS A 235 -17.23 12.86 22.77
CA LYS A 235 -17.58 13.41 24.08
C LYS A 235 -16.38 13.37 25.00
N GLU A 236 -16.22 14.40 25.81
CA GLU A 236 -15.10 14.51 26.75
C GLU A 236 -15.21 13.47 27.87
N MET A 237 -14.09 12.86 28.22
CA MET A 237 -13.97 11.89 29.30
C MET A 237 -12.96 12.37 30.33
N LYS A 238 -13.32 12.29 31.62
CA LYS A 238 -12.39 12.60 32.72
C LYS A 238 -11.61 11.38 33.20
N GLN A 239 -12.19 10.21 33.01
CA GLN A 239 -11.67 8.93 33.46
C GLN A 239 -12.04 7.85 32.44
N VAL A 240 -11.14 6.91 32.23
CA VAL A 240 -11.31 5.78 31.31
C VAL A 240 -11.01 4.49 32.06
N LEU A 241 -11.90 3.51 31.90
CA LEU A 241 -11.81 2.21 32.56
C LEU A 241 -11.22 1.13 31.61
N PRO A 242 -10.78 -0.02 32.14
CA PRO A 242 -10.36 -1.15 31.33
C PRO A 242 -11.39 -1.53 30.25
N SER A 243 -10.88 -1.98 29.11
CA SER A 243 -11.61 -2.29 27.88
C SER A 243 -12.23 -1.09 27.16
N GLN A 244 -12.14 0.13 27.67
CA GLN A 244 -12.69 1.30 26.98
C GLN A 244 -11.67 1.92 26.00
N PRO A 245 -12.10 2.25 24.77
CA PRO A 245 -11.28 3.02 23.86
C PRO A 245 -11.35 4.52 24.18
N VAL A 246 -10.22 5.21 24.06
CA VAL A 246 -10.13 6.66 24.28
C VAL A 246 -9.20 7.31 23.27
N GLN A 247 -9.64 8.42 22.71
CA GLN A 247 -8.76 9.31 21.97
C GLN A 247 -8.10 10.32 22.94
N VAL A 248 -6.78 10.37 22.95
CA VAL A 248 -6.00 11.24 23.83
C VAL A 248 -5.21 12.28 23.05
N LEU A 249 -5.11 13.48 23.64
CA LEU A 249 -4.26 14.58 23.19
C LEU A 249 -3.23 14.88 24.25
N GLY A 250 -1.98 15.12 23.85
CA GLY A 250 -0.92 15.55 24.78
C GLY A 250 0.45 14.92 24.58
N PHE A 251 0.57 13.93 23.68
CA PHE A 251 1.88 13.41 23.27
C PHE A 251 2.70 14.48 22.57
N LYS A 252 4.02 14.47 22.77
CA LYS A 252 4.95 15.39 22.09
C LYS A 252 5.16 15.02 20.63
N GLN A 253 5.06 13.74 20.30
CA GLN A 253 5.19 13.18 18.96
C GLN A 253 4.07 12.16 18.73
N VAL A 254 3.87 11.72 17.49
CA VAL A 254 2.88 10.68 17.17
C VAL A 254 3.42 9.34 17.66
N PRO A 255 2.78 8.65 18.64
CA PRO A 255 3.25 7.35 19.09
C PRO A 255 3.04 6.29 18.00
N LEU A 256 3.78 5.18 18.07
CA LEU A 256 3.65 4.12 17.08
C LEU A 256 2.42 3.25 17.37
N VAL A 257 1.75 2.82 16.29
CA VAL A 257 0.59 1.93 16.38
C VAL A 257 1.07 0.53 16.77
N GLY A 258 0.39 -0.11 17.73
CA GLY A 258 0.81 -1.40 18.27
C GLY A 258 1.72 -1.31 19.49
N GLU A 259 2.13 -0.12 19.92
CA GLU A 259 2.93 0.00 21.13
C GLU A 259 2.08 -0.13 22.39
N LYS A 260 2.66 -0.77 23.41
CA LYS A 260 2.10 -0.73 24.76
C LYS A 260 2.30 0.65 25.33
N PHE A 261 1.28 1.15 26.02
CA PHE A 261 1.39 2.36 26.82
C PHE A 261 1.21 2.06 28.30
N GLU A 262 1.76 2.92 29.13
CA GLU A 262 1.60 2.90 30.58
C GLU A 262 1.56 4.32 31.15
N VAL A 263 0.82 4.50 32.23
CA VAL A 263 0.84 5.72 33.05
C VAL A 263 2.05 5.66 33.97
N LEU A 264 2.88 6.69 33.90
CA LEU A 264 3.98 6.88 34.83
C LEU A 264 3.43 7.54 36.10
N SER A 265 3.58 6.88 37.25
CA SER A 265 3.34 7.51 38.54
C SER A 265 4.45 8.52 38.82
N GLU A 266 4.11 9.79 39.13
CA GLU A 266 5.13 10.79 39.47
C GLU A 266 5.35 10.94 41.00
N PRO A 267 6.63 11.04 41.47
CA PRO A 267 7.87 10.70 40.79
C PRO A 267 8.74 9.73 41.62
N ILE A 268 8.70 8.44 41.27
CA ILE A 268 9.80 7.49 41.52
C ILE A 268 10.23 6.95 40.17
N VAL A 269 10.75 7.85 39.34
CA VAL A 269 11.51 7.53 38.14
C VAL A 269 12.57 8.61 38.11
N GLY A 270 13.79 8.26 38.52
CA GLY A 270 14.91 9.19 38.58
C GLY A 270 15.02 9.96 37.27
N GLU A 271 15.49 11.22 37.36
CA GLU A 271 15.82 12.02 36.18
C GLU A 271 16.62 11.25 35.11
N GLU A 272 17.32 10.18 35.50
CA GLU A 272 18.05 9.27 34.63
C GLU A 272 17.18 8.49 33.64
N GLU A 273 16.01 7.95 34.02
CA GLU A 273 15.13 7.21 33.08
C GLU A 273 14.43 8.16 32.11
N LYS A 274 14.05 9.36 32.58
CA LYS A 274 13.57 10.44 31.71
C LYS A 274 14.67 10.93 30.76
N LYS A 275 15.92 11.07 31.24
CA LYS A 275 17.07 11.47 30.41
C LYS A 275 17.47 10.38 29.42
N THR A 276 17.44 9.10 29.79
CA THR A 276 17.78 7.98 28.87
C THR A 276 16.71 7.78 27.83
N VAL A 277 15.42 7.75 28.17
CA VAL A 277 14.35 7.64 27.16
C VAL A 277 14.33 8.86 26.23
N MET A 278 14.53 10.08 26.76
CA MET A 278 14.65 11.27 25.91
C MET A 278 15.97 11.32 25.13
N ALA A 279 17.06 10.72 25.63
CA ALA A 279 18.33 10.62 24.92
C ALA A 279 18.26 9.57 23.82
N GLU A 280 17.63 8.41 24.05
CA GLU A 280 17.40 7.35 23.07
C GLU A 280 16.43 7.81 21.98
N ALA A 281 15.33 8.49 22.35
CA ALA A 281 14.44 9.13 21.39
C ALA A 281 15.18 10.20 20.56
N ARG A 282 16.07 11.00 21.16
CA ARG A 282 16.92 11.98 20.44
C ARG A 282 18.01 11.35 19.59
N ILE A 283 18.61 10.25 20.03
CA ILE A 283 19.61 9.49 19.27
C ILE A 283 18.93 8.87 18.05
N ARG A 284 17.71 8.35 18.21
CA ARG A 284 16.91 7.81 17.12
C ARG A 284 16.37 8.89 16.20
N GLU A 285 15.90 10.03 16.71
CA GLU A 285 15.53 11.19 15.90
C GLU A 285 16.73 11.67 15.06
N LYS A 286 17.94 11.65 15.64
CA LYS A 286 19.19 11.89 14.88
C LYS A 286 19.54 10.76 13.92
N ALA A 287 19.20 9.50 14.21
CA ALA A 287 19.45 8.35 13.34
C ALA A 287 18.45 8.26 12.18
N GLU A 288 17.18 8.58 12.39
CA GLU A 288 16.12 8.64 11.38
C GLU A 288 16.28 9.90 10.51
N ASN A 289 16.65 11.05 11.09
CA ASN A 289 17.04 12.22 10.29
C ASN A 289 18.35 11.98 9.53
N LYS A 290 19.33 11.24 10.09
CA LYS A 290 20.53 10.81 9.35
C LYS A 290 20.23 9.76 8.29
N ALA A 291 19.28 8.85 8.52
CA ALA A 291 18.83 7.88 7.53
C ALA A 291 18.06 8.56 6.38
N GLY A 292 17.39 9.68 6.65
CA GLY A 292 16.85 10.61 5.66
C GLY A 292 17.92 11.42 4.90
N GLU A 293 19.16 11.47 5.40
CA GLU A 293 20.31 12.13 4.76
C GLU A 293 21.28 11.15 4.07
N ILE A 294 20.97 9.85 4.00
CA ILE A 294 21.75 8.92 3.17
C ILE A 294 21.25 9.00 1.74
N PHE A 295 21.67 10.05 1.04
CA PHE A 295 21.80 9.96 -0.41
C PHE A 295 22.80 8.85 -0.72
N PRO A 296 22.44 7.79 -1.48
CA PRO A 296 23.47 7.04 -2.15
C PRO A 296 24.10 7.98 -3.19
N ARG A 297 25.27 8.54 -2.85
CA ARG A 297 26.21 9.05 -3.84
C ARG A 297 26.33 7.96 -4.90
N ARG A 298 26.03 8.33 -6.14
CA ARG A 298 26.26 7.55 -7.36
C ARG A 298 27.46 6.62 -7.17
N ARG A 299 27.20 5.31 -7.22
CA ARG A 299 28.22 4.39 -7.72
C ARG A 299 28.39 4.71 -9.20
N GLU A 300 29.36 5.55 -9.49
CA GLU A 300 30.00 5.53 -10.80
C GLU A 300 30.60 4.14 -11.00
N GLY A 301 30.19 3.47 -12.07
CA GLY A 301 30.75 2.17 -12.46
C GLY A 301 29.74 1.03 -12.46
N ARG A 302 28.75 1.11 -13.35
CA ARG A 302 28.23 0.01 -14.19
C ARG A 302 27.23 0.62 -15.15
N GLU A 303 27.32 0.27 -16.43
CA GLU A 303 26.31 0.57 -17.45
C GLU A 303 25.04 -0.25 -17.17
N GLU A 304 24.43 -0.07 -16.00
CA GLU A 304 23.09 -0.56 -15.72
C GLU A 304 22.10 0.43 -16.33
N GLU A 305 21.18 -0.09 -17.12
CA GLU A 305 20.09 0.62 -17.79
C GLU A 305 19.57 1.76 -16.91
N LYS A 306 19.61 3.00 -17.42
CA LYS A 306 19.07 4.18 -16.72
C LYS A 306 17.58 3.99 -16.47
N LYS A 307 17.22 3.34 -15.37
CA LYS A 307 15.84 3.23 -14.92
C LYS A 307 15.34 4.61 -14.56
N SER A 308 14.18 4.97 -15.08
CA SER A 308 13.55 6.23 -14.73
C SER A 308 13.08 6.17 -13.27
N ILE A 309 13.15 7.30 -12.56
CA ILE A 309 12.74 7.36 -11.15
C ILE A 309 11.49 8.23 -11.03
N LEU A 310 10.44 7.68 -10.43
CA LEU A 310 9.26 8.43 -10.00
C LEU A 310 9.41 8.75 -8.51
N ARG A 311 9.58 10.03 -8.17
CA ARG A 311 9.61 10.49 -6.79
C ARG A 311 8.22 10.87 -6.31
N ILE A 312 7.84 10.38 -5.13
CA ILE A 312 6.60 10.77 -4.47
C ILE A 312 6.84 11.23 -3.03
N ILE A 313 6.01 12.17 -2.57
CA ILE A 313 5.80 12.50 -1.16
C ILE A 313 4.43 11.94 -0.79
N LEU A 314 4.37 11.09 0.22
CA LEU A 314 3.15 10.45 0.70
C LEU A 314 2.69 11.09 2.01
N LYS A 315 1.45 11.56 2.05
CA LYS A 315 0.77 12.04 3.26
C LYS A 315 -0.48 11.22 3.52
N THR A 316 -0.72 10.83 4.76
CA THR A 316 -1.94 10.08 5.15
C THR A 316 -2.62 10.70 6.38
N ASP A 317 -3.86 10.30 6.62
CA ASP A 317 -4.64 10.74 7.80
C ASP A 317 -4.14 10.15 9.12
N CYS A 318 -3.76 8.87 9.10
CA CYS A 318 -3.26 8.14 10.26
C CYS A 318 -2.03 7.27 9.91
N LEU A 319 -1.33 6.82 10.95
CA LEU A 319 -0.09 6.06 10.82
C LEU A 319 -0.34 4.66 10.29
N GLY A 320 -1.43 4.01 10.69
CA GLY A 320 -1.81 2.72 10.12
C GLY A 320 -2.03 2.80 8.60
N SER A 321 -2.74 3.83 8.12
CA SER A 321 -2.90 4.09 6.68
C SER A 321 -1.56 4.30 5.97
N LEU A 322 -0.62 5.00 6.60
CA LEU A 322 0.73 5.24 6.05
C LEU A 322 1.46 3.93 5.80
N GLU A 323 1.48 3.04 6.81
CA GLU A 323 2.12 1.73 6.71
C GLU A 323 1.51 0.87 5.61
N ALA A 324 0.17 0.84 5.54
CA ALA A 324 -0.57 0.05 4.57
C ALA A 324 -0.33 0.54 3.13
N VAL A 325 -0.51 1.84 2.88
CA VAL A 325 -0.31 2.44 1.55
C VAL A 325 1.14 2.26 1.11
N LYS A 326 2.10 2.53 2.01
CA LYS A 326 3.53 2.36 1.71
C LYS A 326 3.87 0.93 1.29
N ALA A 327 3.42 -0.07 2.04
CA ALA A 327 3.68 -1.47 1.73
C ALA A 327 3.15 -1.87 0.35
N VAL A 328 1.95 -1.43 -0.02
CA VAL A 328 1.38 -1.75 -1.34
C VAL A 328 2.11 -1.03 -2.47
N LEU A 329 2.49 0.22 -2.26
CA LEU A 329 3.26 0.99 -3.25
C LEU A 329 4.65 0.39 -3.49
N GLU A 330 5.33 -0.05 -2.43
CA GLU A 330 6.63 -0.72 -2.53
C GLU A 330 6.53 -2.09 -3.25
N ALA A 331 5.41 -2.79 -3.10
CA ALA A 331 5.14 -4.05 -3.79
C ALA A 331 4.80 -3.91 -5.28
N LEU A 332 4.66 -2.67 -5.81
CA LEU A 332 4.40 -2.46 -7.23
C LEU A 332 5.56 -2.96 -8.11
N PRO A 333 5.31 -3.46 -9.33
CA PRO A 333 6.37 -3.89 -10.24
C PRO A 333 7.29 -2.71 -10.64
N GLN A 334 8.58 -2.79 -10.28
CA GLN A 334 9.58 -1.71 -10.52
C GLN A 334 10.64 -2.08 -11.58
N LYS A 335 10.24 -2.72 -12.68
CA LYS A 335 11.19 -3.19 -13.71
C LYS A 335 11.89 -2.03 -14.42
N GLU A 336 11.12 -1.13 -15.01
CA GLU A 336 11.60 -0.01 -15.86
C GLU A 336 11.61 1.34 -15.11
N VAL A 337 10.68 1.51 -14.17
CA VAL A 337 10.54 2.73 -13.37
C VAL A 337 10.63 2.37 -11.90
N VAL A 338 11.54 3.02 -11.18
CA VAL A 338 11.73 2.86 -9.75
C VAL A 338 10.85 3.88 -9.03
N LEU A 339 10.04 3.43 -8.09
CA LEU A 339 9.24 4.30 -7.23
C LEU A 339 10.06 4.66 -5.99
N GLU A 340 10.36 5.94 -5.82
CA GLU A 340 11.10 6.47 -4.67
C GLU A 340 10.15 7.31 -3.81
N ILE A 341 9.86 6.83 -2.59
CA ILE A 341 9.09 7.59 -1.60
C ILE A 341 10.06 8.48 -0.82
N VAL A 342 10.16 9.75 -1.22
CA VAL A 342 11.11 10.72 -0.64
C VAL A 342 10.78 11.04 0.81
N ARG A 343 9.48 11.15 1.10
CA ARG A 343 8.96 11.43 2.44
C ARG A 343 7.60 10.78 2.58
N ALA A 344 7.37 10.16 3.74
CA ALA A 344 6.12 9.50 4.10
C ALA A 344 5.77 9.90 5.52
N GLU A 345 4.72 10.70 5.69
CA GLU A 345 4.34 11.27 6.99
C GLU A 345 2.83 11.32 7.17
N VAL A 346 2.40 11.43 8.43
CA VAL A 346 0.99 11.60 8.79
C VAL A 346 0.65 13.08 8.91
N GLY A 347 -0.55 13.46 8.50
CA GLY A 347 -1.09 14.82 8.62
C GLY A 347 -1.46 15.47 7.29
N GLU A 348 -1.92 16.71 7.37
CA GLU A 348 -2.28 17.54 6.21
C GLU A 348 -1.06 17.90 5.37
N ILE A 349 -1.29 18.08 4.07
CA ILE A 349 -0.26 18.53 3.13
C ILE A 349 -0.01 20.02 3.36
N ASN A 350 1.21 20.38 3.74
CA ASN A 350 1.58 21.73 4.15
C ASN A 350 2.56 22.40 3.18
N ILE A 351 2.96 23.65 3.48
CA ILE A 351 3.87 24.45 2.66
C ILE A 351 5.23 23.76 2.45
N SER A 352 5.77 23.12 3.49
CA SER A 352 7.08 22.45 3.41
C SER A 352 7.05 21.24 2.46
N ASP A 353 5.90 20.57 2.33
CA ASP A 353 5.73 19.47 1.38
C ASP A 353 5.75 19.98 -0.07
N ILE A 354 5.10 21.13 -0.34
CA ILE A 354 5.13 21.78 -1.66
C ILE A 354 6.55 22.20 -2.03
N GLN A 355 7.29 22.79 -1.09
CA GLN A 355 8.66 23.23 -1.30
C GLN A 355 9.61 22.05 -1.54
N LEU A 356 9.48 20.97 -0.75
CA LEU A 356 10.27 19.77 -0.95
C LEU A 356 9.98 19.17 -2.32
N ALA A 357 8.71 19.03 -2.70
CA ALA A 357 8.31 18.52 -4.01
C ALA A 357 8.92 19.32 -5.16
N GLU A 358 8.97 20.65 -5.04
CA GLU A 358 9.61 21.52 -6.03
C GLU A 358 11.11 21.22 -6.14
N SER A 359 11.81 21.12 -5.00
CA SER A 359 13.26 20.95 -4.98
C SER A 359 13.74 19.62 -5.56
N VAL A 360 13.00 18.53 -5.33
CA VAL A 360 13.40 17.17 -5.75
C VAL A 360 12.63 16.66 -6.98
N GLY A 361 11.67 17.44 -7.48
CA GLY A 361 10.77 17.05 -8.57
C GLY A 361 9.82 15.90 -8.21
N ALA A 362 9.35 15.84 -6.96
CA ALA A 362 8.43 14.81 -6.51
C ALA A 362 6.96 15.18 -6.79
N ARG A 363 6.12 14.16 -6.96
CA ARG A 363 4.65 14.29 -6.92
C ARG A 363 4.16 14.14 -5.49
N ILE A 364 3.11 14.86 -5.11
CA ILE A 364 2.52 14.75 -3.76
C ILE A 364 1.24 13.93 -3.86
N ILE A 365 1.19 12.84 -3.11
CA ILE A 365 0.07 11.91 -3.02
C ILE A 365 -0.46 11.92 -1.58
N GLY A 366 -1.74 12.23 -1.43
CA GLY A 366 -2.45 12.23 -0.16
C GLY A 366 -3.46 11.09 -0.10
N PHE A 367 -3.57 10.43 1.05
CA PHE A 367 -4.63 9.46 1.32
C PHE A 367 -5.47 9.89 2.53
N ARG A 368 -6.77 10.15 2.31
CA ARG A 368 -7.74 10.66 3.29
C ARG A 368 -7.30 11.92 4.02
N THR A 369 -6.37 12.65 3.42
CA THR A 369 -5.79 13.89 3.95
C THR A 369 -6.10 15.05 3.03
N LYS A 370 -6.10 16.26 3.59
CA LYS A 370 -6.43 17.49 2.87
C LYS A 370 -5.18 18.34 2.70
N ILE A 371 -5.28 19.29 1.77
CA ILE A 371 -4.27 20.32 1.59
C ILE A 371 -4.61 21.46 2.56
N ASP A 372 -3.65 21.82 3.40
CA ASP A 372 -3.77 22.96 4.29
C ASP A 372 -4.08 24.23 3.49
N LYS A 373 -4.97 25.07 4.01
CA LYS A 373 -5.42 26.32 3.36
C LYS A 373 -4.25 27.24 3.05
N ALA A 374 -3.22 27.27 3.91
CA ALA A 374 -2.03 28.08 3.68
C ALA A 374 -1.14 27.53 2.55
N ALA A 375 -1.21 26.24 2.24
CA ALA A 375 -0.42 25.61 1.18
C ALA A 375 -1.07 25.72 -0.22
N GLN A 376 -2.38 25.94 -0.32
CA GLN A 376 -3.11 25.99 -1.59
C GLN A 376 -2.60 27.08 -2.56
N PRO A 377 -2.35 28.33 -2.15
CA PRO A 377 -1.85 29.37 -3.06
C PRO A 377 -0.48 29.02 -3.64
N LEU A 378 0.41 28.48 -2.81
CA LEU A 378 1.76 28.08 -3.22
C LEU A 378 1.72 26.90 -4.20
N SER A 379 0.86 25.91 -3.94
CA SER A 379 0.65 24.77 -4.85
C SER A 379 0.24 25.23 -6.26
N GLN A 380 -0.67 26.19 -6.36
CA GLN A 380 -1.11 26.76 -7.65
C GLN A 380 -0.01 27.55 -8.34
N GLN A 381 0.68 28.43 -7.59
CA GLN A 381 1.78 29.25 -8.11
C GLN A 381 2.91 28.39 -8.68
N LYS A 382 3.29 27.32 -7.98
CA LYS A 382 4.37 26.41 -8.37
C LYS A 382 3.95 25.32 -9.35
N LYS A 383 2.64 25.23 -9.67
CA LYS A 383 2.05 24.17 -10.52
C LYS A 383 2.32 22.75 -9.99
N ILE A 384 2.46 22.61 -8.67
CA ILE A 384 2.60 21.33 -7.98
C ILE A 384 1.26 21.06 -7.31
N ILE A 385 0.38 20.34 -7.99
CA ILE A 385 -0.97 20.04 -7.50
C ILE A 385 -0.94 18.68 -6.80
N PRO A 386 -1.10 18.63 -5.47
CA PRO A 386 -1.23 17.38 -4.76
C PRO A 386 -2.49 16.63 -5.20
N LYS A 387 -2.40 15.30 -5.31
CA LYS A 387 -3.57 14.45 -5.56
C LYS A 387 -3.95 13.73 -4.27
N THR A 388 -5.19 13.90 -3.84
CA THR A 388 -5.73 13.28 -2.63
C THR A 388 -6.78 12.24 -2.98
N PHE A 389 -6.74 11.09 -2.32
CA PHE A 389 -7.62 9.95 -2.56
C PHE A 389 -8.32 9.53 -1.28
N GLU A 390 -9.58 9.14 -1.38
CA GLU A 390 -10.34 8.57 -0.25
C GLU A 390 -10.32 7.03 -0.28
N VAL A 391 -10.02 6.43 -1.43
CA VAL A 391 -9.98 4.96 -1.64
C VAL A 391 -8.58 4.52 -2.05
N ILE A 392 -8.04 3.52 -1.35
CA ILE A 392 -6.65 3.08 -1.54
C ILE A 392 -6.37 2.56 -2.97
N TYR A 393 -7.33 1.89 -3.61
CA TYR A 393 -7.17 1.39 -4.98
C TYR A 393 -7.01 2.50 -6.00
N GLU A 394 -7.76 3.59 -5.87
CA GLU A 394 -7.66 4.74 -6.77
C GLU A 394 -6.27 5.38 -6.67
N LEU A 395 -5.73 5.46 -5.45
CA LEU A 395 -4.37 5.94 -5.20
C LEU A 395 -3.35 5.04 -5.89
N ILE A 396 -3.44 3.73 -5.70
CA ILE A 396 -2.51 2.75 -6.29
C ILE A 396 -2.56 2.83 -7.82
N GLU A 397 -3.76 2.89 -8.40
CA GLU A 397 -3.94 3.03 -9.84
C GLU A 397 -3.33 4.32 -10.39
N GLU A 398 -3.51 5.46 -9.70
CA GLU A 398 -2.88 6.71 -10.12
C GLU A 398 -1.36 6.57 -10.12
N VAL A 399 -0.76 6.01 -9.07
CA VAL A 399 0.69 5.82 -9.01
C VAL A 399 1.17 4.91 -10.14
N ARG A 400 0.45 3.82 -10.44
CA ARG A 400 0.74 2.96 -11.61
C ARG A 400 0.71 3.74 -12.92
N LYS A 401 -0.35 4.54 -13.15
CA LYS A 401 -0.48 5.40 -14.34
C LYS A 401 0.66 6.41 -14.44
N LEU A 402 1.15 6.94 -13.32
CA LEU A 402 2.31 7.83 -13.29
C LEU A 402 3.60 7.10 -13.65
N MET A 403 3.79 5.87 -13.16
CA MET A 403 4.94 5.03 -13.54
C MET A 403 4.91 4.71 -15.05
N GLU A 404 3.74 4.36 -15.60
CA GLU A 404 3.58 4.07 -17.03
C GLU A 404 3.92 5.26 -17.93
N LYS A 405 3.52 6.48 -17.55
CA LYS A 405 3.85 7.71 -18.30
C LYS A 405 5.33 8.03 -18.35
N ILE A 406 6.10 7.51 -17.40
CA ILE A 406 7.55 7.73 -17.28
C ILE A 406 8.33 6.64 -18.04
N LYS A 407 7.69 5.54 -18.44
CA LYS A 407 8.32 4.48 -19.23
C LYS A 407 8.93 5.07 -20.49
N VAL A 408 10.19 4.74 -20.72
CA VAL A 408 10.89 5.06 -21.96
C VAL A 408 10.29 4.17 -23.05
N PRO A 409 9.86 4.69 -24.21
CA PRO A 409 9.34 3.85 -25.28
C PRO A 409 10.38 2.82 -25.70
N GLU A 410 9.98 1.54 -25.71
CA GLU A 410 10.84 0.46 -26.16
C GLU A 410 11.19 0.65 -27.65
N LYS A 411 12.48 0.47 -27.96
CA LYS A 411 12.95 0.42 -29.34
C LYS A 411 12.64 -0.97 -29.89
N GLN A 412 11.76 -1.04 -30.88
CA GLN A 412 11.50 -2.28 -31.61
C GLN A 412 12.37 -2.32 -32.87
N ARG A 413 13.05 -3.45 -33.07
CA ARG A 413 13.78 -3.74 -34.31
C ARG A 413 12.78 -4.22 -35.36
N VAL A 414 12.80 -3.58 -36.51
CA VAL A 414 12.08 -4.02 -37.71
C VAL A 414 13.12 -4.36 -38.78
N ASP A 415 13.23 -5.64 -39.10
CA ASP A 415 14.06 -6.10 -40.21
C ASP A 415 13.41 -5.70 -41.54
N LEU A 416 14.18 -5.02 -42.39
CA LEU A 416 13.73 -4.49 -43.67
C LEU A 416 14.05 -5.44 -44.83
N GLY A 417 15.21 -6.08 -44.79
CA GLY A 417 15.67 -6.95 -45.87
C GLY A 417 17.05 -7.53 -45.65
N LYS A 418 17.44 -8.45 -46.53
CA LYS A 418 18.71 -9.16 -46.52
C LYS A 418 19.39 -9.03 -47.88
N ILE A 419 20.68 -8.70 -47.89
CA ILE A 419 21.49 -8.56 -49.10
C ILE A 419 22.72 -9.45 -49.04
N LYS A 420 23.02 -10.11 -50.16
CA LYS A 420 24.26 -10.86 -50.33
C LYS A 420 25.27 -9.98 -51.06
N ILE A 421 26.47 -9.88 -50.53
CA ILE A 421 27.55 -9.10 -51.13
C ILE A 421 28.19 -9.89 -52.26
N VAL A 422 28.29 -9.24 -53.41
CA VAL A 422 28.79 -9.82 -54.66
C VAL A 422 30.17 -9.26 -55.01
N ALA A 423 30.41 -7.98 -54.73
CA ALA A 423 31.67 -7.32 -55.08
C ALA A 423 32.02 -6.18 -54.12
N ILE A 424 33.30 -5.88 -53.98
CA ILE A 424 33.80 -4.72 -53.23
C ILE A 424 34.52 -3.79 -54.20
N PHE A 425 34.02 -2.56 -54.34
CA PHE A 425 34.55 -1.60 -55.31
C PHE A 425 35.62 -0.70 -54.72
N LYS A 426 35.48 -0.33 -53.45
CA LYS A 426 36.43 0.57 -52.79
C LYS A 426 36.40 0.38 -51.29
N ASN A 427 37.57 0.44 -50.68
CA ASN A 427 37.72 0.50 -49.23
C ASN A 427 38.57 1.73 -48.88
N ASP A 428 38.00 2.70 -48.16
CA ASP A 428 38.74 3.87 -47.68
C ASP A 428 38.36 4.21 -46.23
N LYS A 429 39.06 5.18 -45.62
CA LYS A 429 38.82 5.59 -44.22
C LYS A 429 37.41 6.14 -43.97
N LYS A 430 36.63 6.47 -45.02
CA LYS A 430 35.28 7.02 -44.90
C LYS A 430 34.19 5.95 -45.01
N GLY A 431 34.54 4.73 -45.45
CA GLY A 431 33.64 3.58 -45.57
C GLY A 431 34.03 2.65 -46.72
N GLN A 432 33.24 1.59 -46.89
CA GLN A 432 33.36 0.65 -48.01
C GLN A 432 32.24 0.85 -49.02
N ILE A 433 32.58 0.89 -50.31
CA ILE A 433 31.62 0.82 -51.41
C ILE A 433 31.50 -0.63 -51.80
N ILE A 434 30.35 -1.22 -51.52
CA ILE A 434 30.05 -2.64 -51.72
C ILE A 434 28.88 -2.81 -52.70
N GLY A 435 28.98 -3.78 -53.59
CA GLY A 435 27.90 -4.20 -54.48
C GLY A 435 27.26 -5.47 -53.97
N GLY A 436 25.94 -5.51 -53.89
CA GLY A 436 25.21 -6.68 -53.45
C GLY A 436 23.88 -6.87 -54.16
N ARG A 437 23.32 -8.07 -54.02
CA ARG A 437 22.02 -8.45 -54.55
C ARG A 437 21.02 -8.67 -53.41
N VAL A 438 19.88 -7.98 -53.48
CA VAL A 438 18.82 -8.12 -52.47
C VAL A 438 18.24 -9.53 -52.55
N VAL A 439 18.35 -10.29 -51.47
CA VAL A 439 17.86 -11.67 -51.37
C VAL A 439 16.44 -11.69 -50.81
N GLU A 440 16.15 -10.77 -49.90
CA GLU A 440 14.87 -10.69 -49.20
C GLU A 440 14.54 -9.25 -48.81
N GLY A 441 13.25 -8.90 -48.81
CA GLY A 441 12.76 -7.59 -48.38
C GLY A 441 13.19 -6.42 -49.26
N GLU A 442 13.37 -5.27 -48.63
CA GLU A 442 13.80 -4.02 -49.25
C GLU A 442 14.99 -3.39 -48.50
N ILE A 443 15.79 -2.62 -49.23
CA ILE A 443 16.91 -1.86 -48.67
C ILE A 443 16.68 -0.39 -48.97
N ALA A 444 16.78 0.42 -47.94
CA ALA A 444 16.69 1.87 -48.05
C ALA A 444 18.04 2.50 -47.69
N ARG A 445 18.19 3.80 -47.98
CA ARG A 445 19.31 4.60 -47.46
C ARG A 445 19.12 4.93 -45.97
N ASP A 446 20.24 5.18 -45.29
CA ASP A 446 20.35 5.63 -43.89
C ASP A 446 19.86 4.63 -42.82
N VAL A 447 20.05 3.33 -43.10
CA VAL A 447 19.58 2.19 -42.29
C VAL A 447 20.73 1.46 -41.60
N LEU A 448 20.42 0.74 -40.52
CA LEU A 448 21.40 -0.08 -39.80
C LEU A 448 21.54 -1.45 -40.48
N ALA A 449 22.72 -2.05 -40.34
CA ALA A 449 23.05 -3.33 -40.94
C ALA A 449 23.90 -4.17 -39.99
N GLU A 450 23.56 -5.46 -39.90
CA GLU A 450 24.38 -6.50 -39.27
C GLU A 450 25.04 -7.34 -40.35
N VAL A 451 26.34 -7.56 -40.23
CA VAL A 451 27.16 -8.30 -41.20
C VAL A 451 27.32 -9.73 -40.70
N PHE A 452 26.93 -10.69 -41.53
CA PHE A 452 27.04 -12.12 -41.28
C PHE A 452 28.03 -12.76 -42.27
N ARG A 453 28.98 -13.54 -41.74
CA ARG A 453 29.92 -14.33 -42.52
C ARG A 453 29.83 -15.77 -42.04
N ASP A 454 29.62 -16.70 -42.96
CA ASP A 454 29.43 -18.13 -42.63
C ASP A 454 28.36 -18.35 -41.54
N GLU A 455 27.26 -17.58 -41.63
CA GLU A 455 26.13 -17.56 -40.68
C GLU A 455 26.43 -17.00 -39.27
N GLU A 456 27.66 -16.56 -39.00
CA GLU A 456 28.04 -15.89 -37.75
C GLU A 456 27.99 -14.37 -37.87
N LEU A 457 27.51 -13.69 -36.83
CA LEU A 457 27.50 -12.23 -36.75
C LEU A 457 28.93 -11.72 -36.53
N VAL A 458 29.51 -11.08 -37.55
CA VAL A 458 30.89 -10.55 -37.49
C VAL A 458 30.96 -9.08 -37.13
N GLY A 459 29.90 -8.30 -37.32
CA GLY A 459 29.89 -6.91 -36.88
C GLY A 459 28.66 -6.10 -37.31
N LYS A 460 28.65 -4.82 -36.94
CA LYS A 460 27.55 -3.89 -37.21
C LYS A 460 28.02 -2.67 -37.99
N GLY A 461 27.09 -2.05 -38.70
CA GLY A 461 27.34 -0.79 -39.40
C GLY A 461 26.07 -0.13 -39.91
N ARG A 462 26.25 0.85 -40.78
CA ARG A 462 25.17 1.67 -41.35
C ARG A 462 25.37 1.82 -42.85
N ILE A 463 24.28 1.69 -43.60
CA ILE A 463 24.23 2.01 -45.02
C ILE A 463 23.86 3.48 -45.16
N LYS A 464 24.79 4.32 -45.64
CA LYS A 464 24.55 5.75 -45.81
C LYS A 464 23.81 6.09 -47.10
N SER A 465 24.16 5.42 -48.19
CA SER A 465 23.58 5.65 -49.51
C SER A 465 23.51 4.37 -50.30
N ILE A 466 22.59 4.34 -51.26
CA ILE A 466 22.40 3.24 -52.20
C ILE A 466 22.29 3.81 -53.62
N GLU A 467 22.89 3.10 -54.58
CA GLU A 467 22.98 3.51 -55.98
C GLU A 467 22.73 2.30 -56.89
N GLN A 468 22.00 2.52 -57.98
CA GLN A 468 21.78 1.53 -59.03
C GLN A 468 22.22 2.14 -60.36
N GLU A 469 23.06 1.44 -61.14
CA GLU A 469 23.62 1.95 -62.40
C GLU A 469 24.23 3.36 -62.29
N LYS A 470 24.93 3.65 -61.17
CA LYS A 470 25.54 4.95 -60.84
C LYS A 470 24.55 6.10 -60.62
N LYS A 471 23.27 5.80 -60.36
CA LYS A 471 22.25 6.78 -59.96
C LYS A 471 21.78 6.48 -58.53
N ALA A 472 21.69 7.53 -57.71
CA ALA A 472 21.18 7.41 -56.35
C ALA A 472 19.70 7.01 -56.35
N VAL A 473 19.35 5.96 -55.59
CA VAL A 473 17.98 5.47 -55.45
C VAL A 473 17.55 5.54 -53.98
N SER A 474 16.24 5.62 -53.74
CA SER A 474 15.69 5.69 -52.39
C SER A 474 15.49 4.30 -51.77
N LYS A 475 15.19 3.30 -52.61
CA LYS A 475 14.96 1.91 -52.23
C LYS A 475 15.42 0.93 -53.33
N ALA A 476 15.81 -0.27 -52.92
CA ALA A 476 16.03 -1.43 -53.78
C ALA A 476 15.27 -2.65 -53.22
N THR A 477 14.68 -3.47 -54.09
CA THR A 477 13.84 -4.62 -53.71
C THR A 477 14.45 -5.95 -54.14
N LYS A 478 13.88 -7.06 -53.65
CA LYS A 478 14.34 -8.43 -53.92
C LYS A 478 14.68 -8.68 -55.40
N GLY A 479 15.86 -9.25 -55.63
CA GLY A 479 16.39 -9.60 -56.95
C GLY A 479 17.24 -8.51 -57.62
N GLN A 480 17.10 -7.25 -57.19
CA GLN A 480 17.87 -6.13 -57.73
C GLN A 480 19.31 -6.11 -57.20
N GLU A 481 20.21 -5.61 -58.03
CA GLU A 481 21.61 -5.34 -57.67
C GLU A 481 21.79 -3.86 -57.35
N VAL A 482 22.48 -3.57 -56.25
CA VAL A 482 22.64 -2.23 -55.73
C VAL A 482 24.06 -2.04 -55.17
N GLY A 483 24.66 -0.90 -55.49
CA GLY A 483 25.88 -0.41 -54.87
C GLY A 483 25.53 0.39 -53.61
N MET A 484 26.29 0.20 -52.53
CA MET A 484 25.98 0.79 -51.23
C MET A 484 27.25 1.34 -50.59
N LEU A 485 27.13 2.48 -49.92
CA LEU A 485 28.18 2.98 -49.03
C LEU A 485 27.91 2.47 -47.62
N PHE A 486 28.70 1.49 -47.19
CA PHE A 486 28.68 0.93 -45.85
C PHE A 486 29.73 1.59 -44.96
N VAL A 487 29.35 1.94 -43.74
CA VAL A 487 30.26 2.43 -42.69
C VAL A 487 29.99 1.61 -41.44
N GLY A 488 30.98 0.83 -41.01
CA GLY A 488 30.82 -0.07 -39.86
C GLY A 488 32.13 -0.35 -39.16
N GLU A 489 32.03 -1.18 -38.13
CA GLU A 489 33.14 -1.58 -37.27
C GLU A 489 34.07 -2.59 -37.95
N VAL A 490 33.53 -3.31 -38.94
CA VAL A 490 34.22 -4.37 -39.67
C VAL A 490 34.21 -4.12 -41.16
N ASN A 491 35.23 -4.66 -41.83
CA ASN A 491 35.27 -4.70 -43.28
C ASN A 491 34.41 -5.86 -43.79
N VAL A 492 33.42 -5.53 -44.61
CA VAL A 492 32.59 -6.47 -45.36
C VAL A 492 33.45 -7.16 -46.42
N GLN A 493 33.20 -8.46 -46.61
CA GLN A 493 33.83 -9.34 -47.59
C GLN A 493 32.81 -9.82 -48.64
N GLU A 494 33.31 -10.31 -49.78
CA GLU A 494 32.45 -10.98 -50.76
C GLU A 494 31.83 -12.24 -50.16
N ASN A 495 30.59 -12.52 -50.52
CA ASN A 495 29.72 -13.56 -49.94
C ASN A 495 29.17 -13.30 -48.54
N ASP A 496 29.55 -12.20 -47.86
CA ASP A 496 28.89 -11.79 -46.62
C ASP A 496 27.39 -11.49 -46.88
N PHE A 497 26.57 -11.70 -45.86
CA PHE A 497 25.17 -11.28 -45.85
C PHE A 497 24.99 -10.07 -44.92
N LEU A 498 24.32 -9.02 -45.38
CA LEU A 498 23.90 -7.93 -44.51
C LEU A 498 22.40 -8.06 -44.23
N VAL A 499 22.04 -8.13 -42.96
CA VAL A 499 20.66 -8.04 -42.48
C VAL A 499 20.38 -6.59 -42.11
N ILE A 500 19.45 -5.97 -42.82
CA ILE A 500 19.14 -4.56 -42.74
C ILE A 500 17.96 -4.36 -41.82
N TYR A 501 18.07 -3.41 -40.89
CA TYR A 501 17.01 -3.13 -39.94
C TYR A 501 16.90 -1.64 -39.61
N LYS A 502 15.74 -1.27 -39.08
CA LYS A 502 15.51 0.02 -38.42
C LYS A 502 15.06 -0.21 -36.99
N GLU A 503 15.45 0.71 -36.11
CA GLU A 503 14.89 0.81 -34.77
C GLU A 503 13.75 1.83 -34.81
N THR A 504 12.53 1.41 -34.49
CA THR A 504 11.37 2.29 -34.31
C THR A 504 11.00 2.35 -32.83
N PHE A 505 10.44 3.48 -32.38
CA PHE A 505 9.95 3.62 -31.00
C PHE A 505 8.48 3.27 -30.95
N VAL A 506 8.11 2.23 -30.21
CA VAL A 506 6.69 1.88 -29.99
C VAL A 506 6.05 3.00 -29.15
N GLY A 507 4.94 3.58 -29.63
CA GLY A 507 4.17 4.63 -28.94
C GLY A 507 4.35 6.07 -29.44
N LYS A 508 5.23 6.35 -30.40
CA LYS A 508 5.31 7.67 -31.08
C LYS A 508 4.61 7.73 -32.44
N GLU A 509 4.37 6.58 -33.08
CA GLU A 509 3.67 6.53 -34.38
C GLU A 509 2.15 6.57 -34.23
N GLU A 510 1.56 5.94 -33.20
CA GLU A 510 0.12 6.04 -32.92
C GLU A 510 -0.34 7.50 -32.75
N LYS A 511 0.49 8.34 -32.11
CA LYS A 511 0.19 9.78 -31.97
C LYS A 511 0.24 10.56 -33.28
N LYS A 512 0.95 10.09 -34.31
CA LYS A 512 1.00 10.76 -35.62
C LYS A 512 -0.15 10.36 -36.53
N GLU A 513 -0.73 9.18 -36.35
CA GLU A 513 -1.96 8.76 -37.05
C GLU A 513 -3.19 9.45 -36.44
N ASP A 514 -3.30 9.52 -35.11
CA ASP A 514 -4.39 10.25 -34.44
C ASP A 514 -4.41 11.77 -34.76
N ASP A 515 -3.24 12.42 -34.84
CA ASP A 515 -3.14 13.85 -35.20
C ASP A 515 -3.38 14.10 -36.70
N LYS A 516 -3.28 13.06 -37.54
CA LYS A 516 -3.63 13.16 -38.96
C LYS A 516 -5.14 12.97 -39.17
N GLU A 517 -5.76 12.00 -38.52
CA GLU A 517 -7.21 11.78 -38.63
C GLU A 517 -8.02 12.96 -38.09
N ARG A 518 -7.56 13.60 -36.99
CA ARG A 518 -8.17 14.83 -36.44
C ARG A 518 -8.00 16.08 -37.29
N LYS A 519 -7.12 16.08 -38.28
CA LYS A 519 -6.96 17.19 -39.23
C LYS A 519 -7.72 16.98 -40.54
N THR A 520 -8.34 15.81 -40.72
CA THR A 520 -9.15 15.46 -41.90
C THR A 520 -10.60 15.14 -41.56
N SER A 521 -11.05 15.39 -40.33
CA SER A 521 -12.45 15.28 -39.91
C SER A 521 -13.04 16.63 -39.50
#